data_AF-A0A936GNH1-F1
#
_entry.id   AF-A0A936GNH1-F1
#
_cell.length_a   1.000
_cell.length_b   1.000
_cell.length_c   1.000
_cell.angle_alpha   90.00
_cell.angle_beta   90.00
_cell.angle_gamma   90.00
#
_symmetry.space_group_name_H-M   'P 1'
#
loop_
_entity.id
_entity.type
_entity.pdbx_description
1 polymer ?
#
loop_
_entity_poly.entity_id
_entity_poly.type
_entity_poly.pdbx_seq_one_letter_code
_entity_poly.pdbx_strand_id
1 'polypeptide(L)'
;MSTAEPTARTQKEVLVTGDQQSGWSPVAGEQAMFSRAVLLNIELQFDGSGYLLCYSSDDGLLYGDTWHVSETEAKQVALEEFGVQPHEWRHA
;
A
#
# COMPACT_ATOMS: atom_id res chain seq x y z
N MET A 1 -1.96 -22.37 -6.53
CA MET A 1 -1.58 -21.01 -6.14
C MET A 1 -2.58 -20.59 -5.10
N SER A 2 -2.19 -20.49 -3.83
CA SER A 2 -3.12 -20.14 -2.75
C SER A 2 -3.66 -18.74 -3.01
N THR A 3 -4.94 -18.65 -3.31
CA THR A 3 -5.73 -17.42 -3.28
C THR A 3 -6.04 -17.15 -1.81
N ALA A 4 -5.08 -16.62 -1.05
CA ALA A 4 -5.40 -16.08 0.26
C ALA A 4 -6.37 -14.91 0.01
N GLU A 5 -7.62 -15.06 0.45
CA GLU A 5 -8.61 -14.00 0.29
C GLU A 5 -8.20 -12.80 1.15
N PRO A 6 -8.28 -11.57 0.62
CA PRO A 6 -7.94 -10.39 1.40
C PRO A 6 -8.93 -10.25 2.55
N THR A 7 -8.44 -10.11 3.77
CA THR A 7 -9.25 -9.87 4.98
C THR A 7 -9.74 -8.43 5.03
N ALA A 8 -9.01 -7.50 4.42
CA ALA A 8 -9.42 -6.12 4.24
C ALA A 8 -8.80 -5.53 2.97
N ARG A 9 -9.48 -4.54 2.39
CA ARG A 9 -9.02 -3.83 1.20
C ARG A 9 -9.43 -2.36 1.22
N THR A 10 -8.68 -1.55 0.49
CA THR A 10 -9.02 -0.16 0.23
C THR A 10 -8.37 0.31 -1.06
N GLN A 11 -8.77 1.50 -1.52
CA GLN A 11 -8.10 2.20 -2.61
C GLN A 11 -7.68 3.57 -2.11
N LYS A 12 -6.44 3.96 -2.39
CA LYS A 12 -5.88 5.22 -1.94
C LYS A 12 -5.10 5.90 -3.04
N GLU A 13 -5.41 7.17 -3.27
CA GLU A 13 -4.58 8.01 -4.12
C GLU A 13 -3.35 8.47 -3.33
N VAL A 14 -2.17 8.12 -3.83
CA VAL A 14 -0.89 8.45 -3.21
C VAL A 14 -0.07 9.28 -4.18
N LEU A 15 0.54 10.35 -3.67
CA LEU A 15 1.51 11.15 -4.42
C LEU A 15 2.87 10.46 -4.37
N VAL A 16 3.32 9.96 -5.51
CA VAL A 16 4.63 9.29 -5.63
C VAL A 16 5.62 10.20 -6.37
N THR A 17 6.88 10.14 -5.94
CA THR A 17 8.03 10.66 -6.70
C THR A 17 9.01 9.55 -7.02
N GLY A 18 9.60 9.63 -8.21
CA GLY A 18 10.54 8.62 -8.72
C GLY A 18 9.88 7.58 -9.62
N ASP A 19 10.65 6.56 -9.98
CA ASP A 19 10.20 5.38 -10.71
C ASP A 19 10.74 4.09 -10.06
N GLN A 20 10.27 2.93 -10.50
CA GLN A 20 10.64 1.64 -9.89
C GLN A 20 12.14 1.31 -10.05
N GLN A 21 12.84 1.99 -10.96
CA GLN A 21 14.27 1.79 -11.21
C GLN A 21 15.14 2.68 -10.31
N SER A 22 14.65 3.84 -9.91
CA SER A 22 15.38 4.85 -9.12
C SER A 22 15.07 4.83 -7.62
N GLY A 23 14.00 4.12 -7.21
CA GLY A 23 13.59 3.97 -5.83
C GLY A 23 12.49 4.97 -5.44
N TRP A 24 11.61 4.54 -4.54
CA TRP A 24 10.43 5.29 -4.13
C TRP A 24 10.69 6.03 -2.82
N SER A 25 10.37 7.32 -2.79
CA SER A 25 10.27 8.10 -1.56
C SER A 25 8.91 8.80 -1.51
N PRO A 26 8.17 8.71 -0.39
CA PRO A 26 7.03 9.58 -0.16
C PRO A 26 7.51 11.03 -0.12
N VAL A 27 6.81 11.92 -0.82
CA VAL A 27 7.24 13.32 -0.98
C VAL A 27 7.13 14.06 0.36
N ALA A 28 8.26 14.28 1.03
CA ALA A 28 8.38 15.24 2.11
C ALA A 28 9.04 16.53 1.60
N GLY A 29 8.23 17.51 1.17
CA GLY A 29 8.69 18.89 0.92
C GLY A 29 8.81 19.32 -0.56
N GLU A 30 8.84 20.65 -0.74
CA GLU A 30 8.55 21.47 -1.94
C GLU A 30 9.40 21.27 -3.22
N GLN A 31 10.04 20.12 -3.43
CA GLN A 31 10.85 19.88 -4.65
C GLN A 31 10.58 18.52 -5.29
N ALA A 32 9.31 18.21 -5.53
CA ALA A 32 8.92 17.12 -6.44
C ALA A 32 8.70 17.70 -7.85
N MET A 33 9.77 17.83 -8.64
CA MET A 33 9.64 18.29 -10.03
C MET A 33 8.85 17.30 -10.91
N PHE A 34 8.64 16.07 -10.43
CA PHE A 34 7.84 15.01 -11.06
C PHE A 34 7.11 14.17 -10.00
N SER A 35 6.13 14.75 -9.29
CA SER A 35 5.14 13.96 -8.55
C SER A 35 3.98 13.56 -9.46
N ARG A 36 3.50 12.32 -9.35
CA ARG A 36 2.24 11.89 -9.95
C ARG A 36 1.34 11.30 -8.88
N ALA A 37 0.05 11.61 -8.96
CA ALA A 37 -0.97 10.92 -8.19
C ALA A 37 -1.20 9.54 -8.81
N VAL A 38 -1.14 8.49 -8.00
CA VAL A 38 -1.46 7.13 -8.44
C VAL A 38 -2.47 6.52 -7.48
N LEU A 39 -3.53 5.94 -8.04
CA LEU A 39 -4.49 5.15 -7.29
C LEU A 39 -3.89 3.77 -7.02
N LEU A 40 -3.64 3.48 -5.74
CA LEU A 40 -3.18 2.17 -5.28
C LEU A 40 -4.36 1.37 -4.75
N ASN A 41 -4.47 0.13 -5.21
CA ASN A 41 -5.23 -0.94 -4.59
C ASN A 41 -4.38 -1.49 -3.45
N ILE A 42 -4.90 -1.44 -2.22
CA ILE A 42 -4.17 -1.87 -1.03
C ILE A 42 -4.98 -2.97 -0.35
N GLU A 43 -4.34 -4.09 -0.08
CA GLU A 43 -4.96 -5.30 0.44
C GLU A 43 -4.18 -5.83 1.65
N LEU A 44 -4.92 -6.35 2.63
CA LEU A 44 -4.38 -7.13 3.73
C LEU A 44 -4.79 -8.58 3.53
N GLN A 45 -3.81 -9.48 3.53
CA GLN A 45 -4.02 -10.92 3.42
C GLN A 45 -3.50 -11.59 4.68
N PHE A 46 -4.28 -12.50 5.27
CA PHE A 46 -3.86 -13.27 6.43
C PHE A 46 -3.48 -14.69 6.01
N ASP A 47 -2.23 -15.10 6.25
CA ASP A 47 -1.71 -16.43 5.88
C ASP A 47 -1.67 -17.40 7.09
N GLY A 48 -2.48 -17.16 8.11
CA GLY A 48 -2.52 -18.00 9.32
C GLY A 48 -1.41 -17.73 10.35
N SER A 49 -0.33 -17.06 9.96
CA SER A 49 0.81 -16.73 10.83
C SER A 49 1.10 -15.23 10.97
N GLY A 50 0.53 -14.41 10.09
CA GLY A 50 0.74 -12.96 10.04
C GLY A 50 -0.03 -12.35 8.87
N TYR A 51 0.26 -11.07 8.60
CA TYR A 51 -0.46 -10.26 7.64
C TYR A 51 0.48 -9.76 6.55
N LEU A 52 0.11 -10.01 5.30
CA LEU A 52 0.77 -9.44 4.13
C LEU A 52 0.01 -8.18 3.72
N LEU A 53 0.69 -7.04 3.74
CA LEU A 53 0.20 -5.79 3.17
C LEU A 53 0.67 -5.73 1.72
N CYS A 54 -0.25 -5.95 0.78
CA CYS A 54 -0.01 -5.84 -0.65
C CYS A 54 -0.53 -4.50 -1.17
N TYR A 55 0.19 -3.91 -2.11
CA TYR A 55 -0.28 -2.73 -2.83
C TYR A 55 0.07 -2.86 -4.31
N SER A 56 -0.82 -2.35 -5.17
CA SER A 56 -0.58 -2.29 -6.62
C SER A 56 -1.36 -1.16 -7.28
N SER A 57 -0.81 -0.56 -8.33
CA SER A 57 -1.53 0.35 -9.21
C SER A 57 -2.19 -0.41 -10.36
N ASP A 58 -3.26 0.16 -10.91
CA ASP A 58 -3.98 -0.41 -12.06
C ASP A 58 -3.11 -0.49 -13.33
N ASP A 59 -2.13 0.40 -13.46
CA ASP A 59 -1.17 0.41 -14.58
C ASP A 59 -0.05 -0.64 -14.42
N GLY A 60 0.00 -1.34 -13.28
CA GLY A 60 1.01 -2.36 -12.96
C GLY A 60 2.43 -1.81 -12.79
N LEU A 61 2.60 -0.48 -12.78
CA LEU A 61 3.90 0.18 -12.63
C LEU A 61 4.30 0.40 -11.17
N LEU A 62 3.37 0.23 -10.23
CA LEU A 62 3.62 0.23 -8.80
C LEU A 62 3.05 -1.05 -8.25
N TYR A 63 3.89 -1.85 -7.61
CA TYR A 63 3.43 -2.98 -6.81
C TYR A 63 4.49 -3.37 -5.80
N GLY A 64 4.04 -3.94 -4.70
CA GLY A 64 4.89 -4.48 -3.67
C GLY A 64 4.08 -5.10 -2.54
N ASP A 65 4.81 -5.76 -1.65
CA ASP A 65 4.25 -6.35 -0.46
C ASP A 65 5.22 -6.20 0.71
N THR A 66 4.65 -6.17 1.92
CA THR A 66 5.41 -6.17 3.17
C THR A 66 4.73 -7.08 4.18
N TRP A 67 5.54 -7.83 4.93
CA TRP A 67 5.05 -8.78 5.91
C TRP A 67 5.06 -8.19 7.32
N HIS A 68 3.97 -8.42 8.06
CA HIS A 68 3.73 -7.87 9.39
C HIS A 68 3.20 -8.94 10.33
N VAL A 69 3.51 -8.81 11.62
CA VAL A 69 3.11 -9.79 12.64
C VAL A 69 1.62 -9.63 12.97
N SER A 70 1.07 -8.42 12.86
CA SER A 70 -0.31 -8.13 13.21
C SER A 70 -1.03 -7.24 12.19
N GLU A 71 -2.37 -7.35 12.15
CA GLU A 71 -3.21 -6.48 11.31
C GLU A 71 -3.01 -5.01 11.67
N THR A 72 -2.88 -4.70 12.97
CA THR A 72 -2.67 -3.35 13.47
C THR A 72 -1.36 -2.75 12.94
N GLU A 73 -0.27 -3.52 12.97
CA GLU A 73 1.03 -3.10 12.44
C GLU A 73 0.96 -2.85 10.94
N ALA A 74 0.34 -3.77 10.20
CA ALA A 74 0.16 -3.61 8.76
C ALA A 74 -0.68 -2.37 8.40
N LYS A 75 -1.76 -2.10 9.16
CA LYS A 75 -2.57 -0.89 9.01
C LYS A 75 -1.82 0.39 9.39
N GLN A 76 -0.95 0.32 10.40
CA GLN A 76 -0.11 1.46 10.78
C GLN A 76 0.91 1.79 9.67
N VAL A 77 1.55 0.78 9.09
CA VAL A 77 2.45 0.97 7.94
C VAL A 77 1.69 1.56 6.75
N ALA A 78 0.48 1.07 6.45
CA ALA A 78 -0.34 1.65 5.39
C ALA A 78 -0.77 3.10 5.66
N LEU A 79 -0.97 3.49 6.92
CA LEU A 79 -1.22 4.88 7.32
C LEU A 79 0.04 5.74 7.12
N GLU A 80 1.20 5.26 7.53
CA GLU A 80 2.48 5.98 7.46
C GLU A 80 2.97 6.15 6.02
N GLU A 81 2.91 5.09 5.21
CA GLU A 81 3.44 5.06 3.84
C GLU A 81 2.45 5.63 2.81
N PHE A 82 1.17 5.32 2.95
CA PHE A 82 0.14 5.62 1.95
C PHE A 82 -0.94 6.57 2.44
N GLY A 83 -0.95 6.94 3.73
CA GLY A 83 -1.98 7.81 4.30
C GLY A 83 -3.35 7.15 4.44
N VAL A 84 -3.41 5.81 4.43
CA VAL A 84 -4.66 5.06 4.59
C VAL A 84 -5.17 5.17 6.02
N GLN A 85 -6.33 5.79 6.19
CA GLN A 85 -6.98 5.94 7.47
C GLN A 85 -7.64 4.63 7.92
N PRO A 86 -7.72 4.36 9.23
CA PRO A 86 -8.37 3.15 9.76
C PRO A 86 -9.81 2.93 9.27
N HIS A 87 -10.56 4.01 9.00
CA HIS A 87 -11.94 3.95 8.54
C HIS A 87 -12.09 3.75 7.02
N GLU A 88 -11.01 3.82 6.24
CA GLU A 88 -11.02 3.60 4.78
C GLU A 88 -10.97 2.10 4.42
N TRP A 89 -10.64 1.23 5.39
CA TRP A 89 -10.59 -0.21 5.20
C TRP A 89 -11.99 -0.81 5.08
N ARG A 90 -12.19 -1.59 4.03
CA ARG A 90 -13.38 -2.42 3.84
C ARG A 90 -13.00 -3.87 4.12
N HIS A 91 -13.57 -4.42 5.17
CA HIS A 91 -13.45 -5.84 5.48
C HIS A 91 -14.24 -6.66 4.45
N ALA A 92 -13.69 -7.82 4.08
CA ALA A 92 -14.35 -8.79 3.21
C ALA A 92 -15.41 -9.60 3.98
#